data_AF-A0A1L3MY14-F1
#
_entry.id   AF-A0A1L3MY14-F1
#
_cell.length_a   1.000
_cell.length_b   1.000
_cell.length_c   1.000
_cell.angle_alpha   90.00
_cell.angle_beta   90.00
_cell.angle_gamma   90.00
#
_symmetry.space_group_name_H-M   'P 1'
#
loop_
_entity.id
_entity.type
_entity.pdbx_description
1 polymer ?
#
loop_
_entity_poly.entity_id
_entity_poly.type
_entity_poly.pdbx_seq_one_letter_code
_entity_poly.pdbx_strand_id
1 'polypeptide(L)' 'MFNEDELLKADEVAKIIGKSKRVAYEIMDEKDFPLIRIRRSKRVLKSDFFEWLRQSRFNT' A
#
# COMPACT_ATOMS: atom_id res chain seq x y z
N MET A 1 -2.91 -13.75 -16.53
CA MET A 1 -3.61 -12.47 -16.45
C MET A 1 -3.78 -12.16 -14.97
N PHE A 2 -2.92 -11.31 -14.41
CA PHE A 2 -3.09 -10.84 -13.03
C PHE A 2 -3.97 -9.60 -13.10
N ASN A 3 -5.14 -9.63 -12.44
CA ASN A 3 -6.09 -8.52 -12.50
C ASN A 3 -5.48 -7.27 -11.86
N GLU A 4 -5.59 -6.14 -12.56
CA GLU A 4 -5.11 -4.83 -12.12
C GLU A 4 -5.83 -4.34 -10.84
N ASP A 5 -7.00 -4.91 -10.55
CA ASP A 5 -7.89 -4.57 -9.44
C ASP A 5 -7.65 -5.36 -8.13
N GLU A 6 -6.47 -5.95 -7.95
CA GLU A 6 -6.17 -6.74 -6.75
C GLU A 6 -6.02 -5.82 -5.51
N LEU A 7 -6.93 -5.97 -4.54
CA LEU A 7 -6.88 -5.24 -3.26
C LEU A 7 -5.89 -5.91 -2.29
N LEU A 8 -4.83 -5.17 -1.96
CA LEU A 8 -3.84 -5.59 -0.97
C LEU A 8 -4.30 -5.27 0.44
N LYS A 9 -3.96 -6.17 1.37
CA LYS A 9 -4.06 -5.95 2.82
C LYS A 9 -2.71 -5.43 3.34
N ALA A 10 -2.70 -4.86 4.54
CA ALA A 10 -1.47 -4.45 5.22
C ALA A 10 -0.42 -5.57 5.31
N ASP A 11 -0.86 -6.82 5.46
CA ASP A 11 0.04 -7.99 5.48
C ASP A 11 0.73 -8.24 4.13
N GLU A 12 0.02 -8.02 3.02
CA GLU A 12 0.59 -8.16 1.68
C GLU A 12 1.49 -6.98 1.33
N VAL A 13 1.09 -5.76 1.71
CA VAL A 13 1.95 -4.56 1.60
C VAL A 13 3.27 -4.80 2.34
N ALA A 14 3.22 -5.31 3.58
CA ALA A 14 4.40 -5.62 4.38
C ALA A 14 5.35 -6.62 3.68
N LYS A 15 4.80 -7.67 3.07
CA LYS A 15 5.58 -8.65 2.29
C LYS A 15 6.23 -8.00 1.06
N ILE A 16 5.50 -7.17 0.33
CA ILE A 16 6.01 -6.52 -0.89
C ILE A 16 7.15 -5.55 -0.56
N ILE A 17 7.02 -4.74 0.50
CA ILE A 17 8.07 -3.82 0.94
C ILE A 17 9.22 -4.50 1.70
N GLY A 18 9.06 -5.78 2.09
CA GLY A 18 10.03 -6.51 2.91
C GLY A 18 10.19 -5.94 4.33
N LYS A 19 9.12 -5.43 4.94
CA LYS A 19 9.12 -4.85 6.30
C LYS A 19 8.08 -5.52 7.20
N SER A 20 8.10 -5.15 8.48
CA SER A 20 7.12 -5.65 9.44
C SER A 20 5.72 -5.08 9.17
N LYS A 21 4.69 -5.80 9.63
CA LYS A 21 3.29 -5.36 9.56
C LYS A 21 3.08 -3.98 10.20
N ARG A 22 3.84 -3.67 11.25
CA ARG A 22 3.80 -2.36 11.92
C ARG A 22 4.22 -1.25 10.96
N VAL A 23 5.36 -1.42 10.29
CA VAL A 23 5.88 -0.44 9.32
C VAL A 23 4.90 -0.28 8.15
N ALA A 24 4.27 -1.36 7.70
CA ALA A 24 3.23 -1.26 6.69
C ALA A 24 2.03 -0.42 7.18
N TYR A 25 1.60 -0.55 8.44
CA TYR A 25 0.55 0.30 8.98
C TYR A 25 0.93 1.77 9.09
N GLU A 26 2.18 2.06 9.48
CA GLU A 26 2.73 3.42 9.54
C GLU A 26 2.72 4.06 8.15
N ILE A 27 3.20 3.34 7.12
CA ILE A 27 3.16 3.79 5.72
C ILE A 27 1.71 3.99 5.24
N MET A 28 0.82 3.05 5.55
CA MET A 28 -0.60 3.16 5.19
C MET A 28 -1.35 4.27 5.95
N ASP A 29 -0.74 4.90 6.97
CA ASP A 29 -1.26 6.09 7.66
C ASP A 29 -0.66 7.40 7.12
N GLU A 30 0.26 7.34 6.15
CA GLU A 30 0.76 8.53 5.48
C GLU A 30 -0.36 9.25 4.71
N LYS A 31 -0.31 10.59 4.69
CA LYS A 31 -1.39 11.42 4.13
C LYS A 31 -1.62 11.19 2.64
N ASP A 32 -0.55 10.90 1.91
CA ASP A 32 -0.57 10.74 0.46
C ASP A 32 -0.69 9.27 0.03
N PHE A 33 -0.83 8.35 1.00
CA PHE A 33 -1.01 6.95 0.71
C PHE A 33 -2.42 6.69 0.15
N PRO A 34 -2.59 5.94 -0.96
CA PRO A 34 -3.89 5.65 -1.58
C PRO A 34 -4.73 4.64 -0.76
N LEU A 35 -5.05 5.00 0.48
CA LEU A 35 -5.72 4.14 1.43
C LEU A 35 -7.21 4.02 1.14
N ILE A 36 -7.68 2.78 1.00
CA ILE A 36 -9.10 2.43 0.98
C ILE A 36 -9.48 1.86 2.36
N ARG A 37 -10.27 2.61 3.12
CA ARG A 37 -10.74 2.18 4.45
C ARG A 37 -12.10 1.51 4.37
N ILE A 38 -12.13 0.21 4.64
CA ILE A 38 -13.36 -0.59 4.71
C ILE A 38 -13.58 -0.99 6.17
N ARG A 39 -14.42 -0.23 6.89
CA ARG A 39 -14.63 -0.38 8.35
C ARG A 39 -13.32 -0.30 9.15
N ARG A 40 -12.92 -1.41 9.78
CA ARG A 40 -11.67 -1.58 10.56
C ARG A 40 -10.51 -2.11 9.71
N SER A 41 -10.73 -2.34 8.42
CA SER A 41 -9.73 -2.87 7.49
C SER A 41 -9.15 -1.77 6.62
N LYS A 42 -7.82 -1.72 6.55
CA LYS A 42 -7.08 -0.93 5.56
C LYS A 42 -6.80 -1.77 4.32
N ARG A 43 -7.02 -1.19 3.14
CA ARG A 43 -6.78 -1.79 1.82
C ARG A 43 -6.12 -0.78 0.91
N VAL A 44 -5.48 -1.27 -0.14
CA VAL A 44 -4.94 -0.45 -1.23
C VAL A 44 -5.04 -1.25 -2.51
N LEU A 45 -5.35 -0.59 -3.64
CA LEU A 45 -5.24 -1.24 -4.93
C LEU A 45 -3.76 -1.46 -5.26
N LYS A 46 -3.45 -2.63 -5.81
CA LYS A 46 -2.06 -2.97 -6.16
C LYS A 46 -1.46 -1.96 -7.14
N SER A 47 -2.22 -1.52 -8.15
CA SER A 47 -1.83 -0.46 -9.09
C SER A 47 -1.40 0.82 -8.36
N ASP A 48 -2.28 1.33 -7.51
CA ASP A 48 -2.12 2.61 -6.81
C ASP A 48 -0.96 2.53 -5.81
N PHE A 49 -0.81 1.40 -5.14
CA PHE A 49 0.32 1.16 -4.25
C PHE A 49 1.66 1.26 -4.99
N PHE A 50 1.79 0.62 -6.15
CA PHE A 50 3.02 0.70 -6.94
C PHE A 50 3.22 2.08 -7.58
N GLU A 51 2.14 2.78 -7.94
CA GLU A 51 2.22 4.15 -8.41
C GLU A 51 2.73 5.09 -7.33
N TRP A 52 2.16 5.00 -6.13
CA TRP A 52 2.64 5.73 -4.95
C TRP A 52 4.12 5.44 -4.67
N LEU A 53 4.54 4.16 -4.70
CA LEU A 53 5.95 3.79 -4.55
C LEU A 53 6.87 4.44 -5.61
N ARG A 54 6.42 4.55 -6.86
CA ARG A 54 7.18 5.21 -7.92
C ARG A 54 7.30 6.71 -7.64
N GLN A 55 6.20 7.37 -7.25
CA GLN A 55 6.20 8.80 -6.93
C GLN A 55 7.10 9.12 -5.73
N SER A 56 7.08 8.29 -4.68
CA SER A 56 7.93 8.45 -3.49
C SER A 56 9.44 8.36 -3.78
N ARG A 57 9.84 7.75 -4.91
CA ARG A 57 11.26 7.58 -5.30
C ARG A 57 11.85 8.78 -6.07
N PHE A 58 11.02 9.73 -6.52
CA PHE A 58 11.46 10.87 -7.33
C PHE A 58 11.64 12.19 -6.56
N ASN A 59 11.58 12.17 -5.23
CA ASN A 59 11.80 13.36 -4.40
C ASN A 59 13.22 13.43 -3.78
N THR A 60 14.24 12.87 -4.46
CA THR A 60 15.66 13.00 -4.09
C THR A 60 16.42 13.76 -5.16
#